data_AF-A0A2C5YLT6-F1
#
_entry.id   AF-A0A2C5YLT6-F1
#
_cell.length_a   1.000
_cell.length_b   1.000
_cell.length_c   1.000
_cell.angle_alpha   90.00
_cell.angle_beta   90.00
_cell.angle_gamma   90.00
#
_symmetry.space_group_name_H-M   'P 1'
#
loop_
_entity.id
_entity.type
_entity.pdbx_description
1 polymer ?
#
loop_
_entity_poly.entity_id
_entity_poly.type
_entity_poly.pdbx_seq_one_letter_code
_entity_poly.pdbx_strand_id
1 'polypeptide(L)'
;MIDLNPLVSSRTWLSTPPPWSPESERSASYEWFALTDRLCGCCCSVGYTASFHDEPMALATHSFAPLGLEIRGFWEVVDGEKGGLAIRETVDFTSGRLIASFVEGMLRRAHANRHRKTRFS
;
A
#
# COMPACT_ATOMS: atom_id res chain seq x y z
N MET A 1 -1.26 10.44 -3.51
CA MET A 1 -1.96 9.18 -3.20
C MET A 1 -2.28 9.00 -1.71
N ILE A 2 -1.32 9.24 -0.80
CA ILE A 2 -1.48 9.01 0.65
C ILE A 2 -2.73 9.68 1.25
N ASP A 3 -3.03 10.93 0.86
CA ASP A 3 -4.18 11.69 1.37
C ASP A 3 -5.55 11.12 0.99
N LEU A 4 -5.60 10.24 -0.01
CA LEU A 4 -6.84 9.61 -0.45
C LEU A 4 -7.18 8.36 0.38
N ASN A 5 -6.24 7.82 1.15
CA ASN A 5 -6.49 6.67 2.00
C ASN A 5 -7.11 7.13 3.33
N PRO A 6 -8.41 6.89 3.58
CA PRO A 6 -9.09 7.36 4.79
C PRO A 6 -8.60 6.66 6.08
N LEU A 7 -7.79 5.60 5.95
CA LEU A 7 -7.17 4.95 7.09
C LEU A 7 -5.97 5.73 7.60
N VAL A 8 -5.30 6.52 6.76
CA VAL A 8 -4.11 7.29 7.15
C VAL A 8 -4.55 8.43 8.07
N SER A 9 -4.11 8.35 9.32
CA SER A 9 -4.39 9.36 10.35
C SER A 9 -3.23 10.33 10.57
N SER A 10 -2.01 9.94 10.18
CA SER A 10 -0.83 10.79 10.22
C SER A 10 0.16 10.39 9.14
N ARG A 11 0.85 11.37 8.58
CA ARG A 11 1.99 11.19 7.69
C ARG A 11 3.10 12.19 8.02
N THR A 12 4.34 11.74 7.92
CA THR A 12 5.52 12.59 8.08
C THR A 12 6.52 12.23 6.99
N TRP A 13 6.89 13.21 6.18
CA TRP A 13 7.94 13.04 5.18
C TRP A 13 9.30 12.84 5.85
N LEU A 14 10.10 11.94 5.31
CA LEU A 14 11.45 11.63 5.78
C LEU A 14 12.44 12.15 4.75
N SER A 15 13.31 13.07 5.17
CA SER A 15 14.34 13.65 4.32
C SER A 15 15.47 12.67 3.97
N THR A 16 15.56 11.56 4.69
CA THR A 16 16.53 10.50 4.46
C THR A 16 15.86 9.13 4.50
N PRO A 17 16.32 8.18 3.66
CA PRO A 17 15.82 6.82 3.71
C PRO A 17 16.18 6.15 5.05
N PRO A 18 15.32 5.27 5.61
CA PRO A 18 15.64 4.51 6.81
C PRO A 18 16.90 3.65 6.62
N PRO A 19 17.70 3.40 7.68
CA PRO A 19 18.92 2.59 7.58
C PRO A 19 18.73 1.15 7.09
N TRP A 20 17.55 0.58 7.34
CA TRP A 20 17.17 -0.78 6.94
C TRP A 20 16.58 -0.85 5.53
N SER A 21 16.40 0.30 4.86
CA SER A 21 15.88 0.34 3.48
C SER A 21 16.77 -0.44 2.51
N PRO A 22 16.19 -1.08 1.47
CA PRO A 22 16.97 -1.69 0.39
C PRO A 22 17.84 -0.65 -0.32
N GLU A 23 19.06 -1.03 -0.72
CA GLU A 23 20.00 -0.12 -1.39
C GLU A 23 19.41 0.49 -2.68
N SER A 24 18.62 -0.29 -3.41
CA SER A 24 17.94 0.16 -4.64
C SER A 24 16.91 1.26 -4.42
N GLU A 25 16.44 1.47 -3.18
CA GLU A 25 15.39 2.44 -2.81
C GLU A 25 15.95 3.66 -2.06
N ARG A 26 17.28 3.80 -2.02
CA ARG A 26 17.97 4.92 -1.34
C ARG A 26 18.28 6.10 -2.25
N SER A 27 18.02 5.99 -3.55
CA SER A 27 18.23 7.09 -4.49
C SER A 27 17.28 8.25 -4.23
N ALA A 28 17.66 9.45 -4.67
CA ALA A 28 16.85 10.66 -4.53
C ALA A 28 15.51 10.63 -5.31
N SER A 29 15.31 9.62 -6.17
CA SER A 29 14.04 9.39 -6.87
C SER A 29 12.98 8.75 -5.98
N TYR A 30 13.34 8.21 -4.81
CA TYR A 30 12.41 7.64 -3.85
C TYR A 30 12.05 8.65 -2.77
N GLU A 31 10.76 8.82 -2.53
CA GLU A 31 10.24 9.59 -1.41
C GLU A 31 9.86 8.67 -0.25
N TRP A 32 10.22 9.05 0.97
CA TRP A 32 10.00 8.25 2.16
C TRP A 32 9.04 8.93 3.12
N PHE A 33 8.11 8.15 3.69
CA PHE A 33 7.13 8.64 4.65
C PHE A 33 7.01 7.68 5.83
N ALA A 34 6.93 8.24 7.04
CA ALA A 34 6.39 7.56 8.21
C ALA A 34 4.87 7.78 8.25
N LEU A 35 4.11 6.69 8.32
CA LEU A 35 2.65 6.68 8.22
C LEU A 35 2.04 6.04 9.47
N THR A 36 0.82 6.47 9.82
CA THR A 36 0.03 5.84 10.88
C THR A 36 -1.40 5.63 10.40
N ASP A 37 -1.78 4.36 10.27
CA ASP A 37 -3.15 3.98 9.91
C ASP A 37 -3.99 3.74 11.16
N ARG A 38 -5.23 4.25 11.17
CA ARG A 38 -6.22 3.94 12.21
C ARG A 38 -7.20 2.90 11.68
N LEU A 39 -7.18 1.72 12.29
CA LEU A 39 -8.07 0.62 11.89
C LEU A 39 -9.41 0.75 12.62
N CYS A 40 -10.41 1.31 11.93
CA CYS A 40 -11.80 1.45 12.38
C CYS A 40 -12.45 0.08 12.57
N GLY A 41 -12.22 -0.51 13.74
CA GLY A 41 -12.72 -1.83 14.13
C GLY A 41 -11.98 -2.42 15.33
N CYS A 42 -10.74 -2.00 15.57
CA CYS A 42 -9.90 -2.56 16.63
C CYS A 42 -9.35 -1.51 17.62
N CYS A 43 -9.77 -0.23 17.53
CA CYS A 43 -9.19 0.90 18.29
C CYS A 43 -7.65 0.93 18.27
N CYS A 44 -7.03 0.33 17.26
CA CYS A 44 -5.60 0.22 17.14
C CYS A 44 -5.09 1.14 16.03
N SER A 45 -3.92 1.73 16.29
CA SER A 45 -3.16 2.47 15.31
C SER A 45 -1.95 1.64 14.92
N VAL A 46 -1.64 1.63 13.63
CA VAL A 46 -0.50 0.88 13.07
C VAL A 46 0.45 1.89 12.45
N GLY A 47 1.65 2.00 13.02
CA GLY A 47 2.73 2.79 12.45
C GLY A 47 3.56 1.95 11.49
N TYR A 48 3.93 2.54 10.35
CA TYR A 48 4.76 1.90 9.33
C TYR A 48 5.54 2.96 8.55
N THR A 49 6.52 2.51 7.77
CA THR A 49 7.29 3.37 6.86
C THR A 49 7.05 2.90 5.44
N ALA A 50 6.96 3.83 4.49
CA ALA A 50 6.78 3.50 3.09
C ALA A 50 7.65 4.36 2.18
N SER A 51 8.15 3.75 1.10
CA SER A 51 8.80 4.42 -0.02
C SER A 51 7.84 4.53 -1.21
N PHE A 52 7.99 5.60 -1.98
CA PHE A 52 7.21 5.90 -3.19
C PHE A 52 8.17 6.30 -4.30
N HIS A 53 7.95 5.77 -5.50
CA HIS A 53 8.75 6.07 -6.67
C HIS A 53 7.82 6.32 -7.85
N ASP A 54 7.82 7.56 -8.33
CA ASP A 54 7.05 7.96 -9.50
C ASP A 54 7.71 7.42 -10.77
N GLU A 55 6.92 6.71 -11.57
CA GLU A 55 7.28 6.26 -12.91
C GLU A 55 6.41 7.01 -13.93
N PRO A 56 6.83 7.17 -15.20
CA PRO A 56 6.13 8.04 -16.16
C PRO A 56 4.62 7.83 -16.31
N MET A 57 4.16 6.57 -16.16
CA MET A 57 2.74 6.21 -16.20
C MET A 57 2.37 5.24 -15.06
N ALA A 58 3.19 5.22 -14.02
CA ALA A 58 3.00 4.29 -12.91
C ALA A 58 3.52 4.85 -11.58
N LEU A 59 3.19 4.17 -10.50
CA LEU A 59 3.66 4.47 -9.16
C LEU A 59 4.06 3.17 -8.48
N ALA A 60 5.32 3.06 -8.13
CA ALA A 60 5.82 1.98 -7.30
C ALA A 60 5.81 2.41 -5.83
N THR A 61 5.42 1.49 -4.95
CA THR A 61 5.35 1.71 -3.51
C THR A 61 5.91 0.51 -2.77
N HIS A 62 6.55 0.76 -1.64
CA HIS A 62 7.02 -0.30 -0.76
C HIS A 62 6.78 0.08 0.71
N SER A 63 5.85 -0.61 1.35
CA SER A 63 5.46 -0.38 2.74
C SER A 63 6.01 -1.45 3.66
N PHE A 64 6.58 -1.01 4.79
CA PHE A 64 7.19 -1.84 5.83
C PHE A 64 6.36 -1.74 7.10
N ALA A 65 5.41 -2.65 7.22
CA ALA A 65 4.47 -2.73 8.34
C ALA A 65 4.99 -3.61 9.49
N PRO A 66 4.41 -3.50 10.70
CA PRO A 66 4.84 -4.29 11.84
C PRO A 66 4.81 -5.80 11.59
N LEU A 67 5.60 -6.52 12.38
CA LEU A 67 5.75 -7.97 12.32
C LEU A 67 6.38 -8.52 11.02
N GLY A 68 7.19 -7.69 10.34
CA GLY A 68 7.92 -8.09 9.14
C GLY A 68 7.00 -8.28 7.93
N LEU A 69 5.89 -7.52 7.89
CA LEU A 69 5.02 -7.44 6.73
C LEU A 69 5.56 -6.38 5.78
N GLU A 70 5.94 -6.81 4.58
CA GLU A 70 6.34 -5.94 3.48
C GLU A 70 5.29 -6.02 2.39
N ILE A 71 4.89 -4.87 1.87
CA ILE A 71 3.88 -4.74 0.81
C ILE A 71 4.49 -3.91 -0.30
N ARG A 72 4.62 -4.50 -1.49
CA ARG A 72 5.08 -3.82 -2.69
C ARG A 72 3.89 -3.64 -3.62
N GLY A 73 3.53 -2.39 -3.88
CA GLY A 73 2.43 -2.06 -4.78
C GLY A 73 2.95 -1.39 -6.04
N PHE A 74 2.47 -1.83 -7.20
CA PHE A 74 2.71 -1.19 -8.48
C PHE A 74 1.38 -0.80 -9.11
N TRP A 75 1.22 0.49 -9.37
CA TRP A 75 0.00 1.09 -9.90
C TRP A 75 0.31 1.66 -11.27
N GLU A 76 -0.28 1.13 -12.33
CA GLU A 76 -0.03 1.61 -13.70
C GLU A 76 -1.32 1.98 -14.41
N VAL A 77 -1.25 3.00 -15.25
CA VAL A 77 -2.34 3.35 -16.18
C VAL A 77 -2.26 2.41 -17.38
N VAL A 78 -3.36 1.73 -17.67
CA VAL A 78 -3.46 0.77 -18.77
C VAL A 78 -4.70 1.05 -19.61
N ASP A 79 -4.74 0.50 -20.82
CA ASP A 79 -5.96 0.51 -21.63
C ASP A 79 -7.03 -0.36 -20.95
N GLY A 80 -8.17 0.27 -20.70
CA GLY A 80 -9.36 -0.35 -20.16
C GLY A 80 -10.29 -0.87 -21.25
N GLU A 81 -11.31 -1.60 -20.83
CA GLU A 81 -12.35 -2.07 -21.75
C GLU A 81 -13.06 -0.89 -22.43
N LYS A 82 -13.49 -1.10 -23.68
CA LYS A 82 -14.21 -0.12 -24.52
C LYS A 82 -13.41 1.16 -24.84
N GLY A 83 -12.08 1.08 -24.83
CA GLY A 83 -11.21 2.20 -25.23
C GLY A 83 -11.11 3.30 -24.17
N GLY A 84 -11.45 3.00 -22.91
CA GLY A 84 -11.19 3.89 -21.78
C GLY A 84 -9.80 3.66 -21.17
N LEU A 85 -9.41 4.49 -20.20
CA LEU A 85 -8.24 4.25 -19.35
C LEU A 85 -8.65 3.52 -18.08
N ALA A 86 -7.83 2.59 -17.62
CA ALA A 86 -7.98 1.87 -16.37
C ALA A 86 -6.71 1.97 -15.53
N ILE A 87 -6.84 1.77 -14.21
CA ILE A 87 -5.71 1.62 -13.31
C ILE A 87 -5.57 0.13 -12.99
N ARG A 88 -4.40 -0.44 -13.29
CA ARG A 88 -4.03 -1.79 -12.84
C ARG A 88 -3.21 -1.67 -11.57
N GLU A 89 -3.64 -2.38 -10.55
CA GLU A 89 -2.95 -2.52 -9.27
C GLU A 89 -2.35 -3.94 -9.21
N THR A 90 -1.04 -4.02 -9.04
CA THR A 90 -0.30 -5.27 -8.78
C THR A 90 0.29 -5.16 -7.38
N VAL A 91 0.02 -6.12 -6.50
CA VAL A 91 0.51 -6.09 -5.12
C VAL A 91 1.19 -7.40 -4.75
N ASP A 92 2.44 -7.29 -4.33
CA ASP A 92 3.22 -8.37 -3.75
C ASP A 92 3.30 -8.21 -2.24
N PHE A 93 3.06 -9.30 -1.51
CA PHE A 93 3.09 -9.33 -0.05
C PHE A 93 4.16 -10.31 0.41
N THR A 94 5.08 -9.83 1.24
CA THR A 94 6.05 -10.68 1.95
C THR A 94 5.74 -10.61 3.43
N SER A 95 5.63 -11.76 4.09
CA SER A 95 5.44 -11.83 5.53
C SER A 95 6.11 -13.07 6.11
N GLY A 96 6.40 -13.05 7.41
CA GLY A 96 6.78 -14.26 8.12
C GLY A 96 5.69 -15.33 8.01
N ARG A 97 6.09 -16.62 7.94
CA ARG A 97 5.18 -17.76 7.72
C ARG A 97 3.93 -17.80 8.64
N LEU A 98 4.02 -17.24 9.84
CA LEU A 98 2.93 -17.20 10.82
C LEU A 98 1.86 -16.13 10.53
N ILE A 99 2.21 -15.06 9.81
CA ILE A 99 1.33 -13.90 9.56
C ILE A 99 0.67 -13.98 8.19
N ALA A 100 1.25 -14.73 7.26
CA ALA A 100 0.75 -14.92 5.91
C ALA A 100 -0.75 -15.32 5.86
N SER A 101 -1.18 -16.28 6.67
CA SER A 101 -2.58 -16.74 6.69
C SER A 101 -3.56 -15.69 7.23
N PHE A 102 -3.13 -14.83 8.15
CA PHE A 102 -3.95 -13.73 8.68
C PHE A 102 -4.11 -12.62 7.64
N VAL A 103 -3.00 -12.25 6.97
CA VAL A 103 -2.99 -11.25 5.90
C VAL A 103 -3.82 -11.70 4.71
N GLU A 104 -3.64 -12.95 4.26
CA GLU A 104 -4.43 -13.52 3.15
C GLU A 104 -5.94 -13.53 3.49
N GLY A 105 -6.29 -13.91 4.72
CA GLY A 105 -7.67 -13.88 5.19
C GLY A 105 -8.28 -12.47 5.20
N MET A 106 -7.50 -11.45 5.58
CA MET A 106 -7.95 -10.05 5.53
C MET A 106 -8.09 -9.53 4.10
N LEU A 107 -7.14 -9.80 3.21
CA LEU A 107 -7.20 -9.40 1.81
C LEU A 107 -8.41 -10.03 1.10
N ARG A 108 -8.60 -11.35 1.24
CA ARG A 108 -9.78 -12.04 0.68
C ARG A 108 -11.09 -11.41 1.15
N ARG A 109 -11.20 -11.06 2.44
CA ARG A 109 -12.40 -10.40 2.99
C ARG A 109 -12.58 -8.99 2.43
N ALA A 110 -11.50 -8.20 2.30
CA ALA A 110 -11.55 -6.85 1.75
C ALA A 110 -12.03 -6.85 0.29
N HIS A 111 -11.50 -7.77 -0.53
CA HIS A 111 -11.91 -7.93 -1.92
C HIS A 111 -13.32 -8.53 -2.06
N ALA A 112 -13.69 -9.52 -1.23
CA ALA A 112 -15.05 -10.08 -1.23
C ALA A 112 -16.11 -9.02 -0.89
N ASN A 113 -15.80 -8.06 -0.01
CA ASN A 113 -16.71 -6.98 0.33
C ASN A 113 -16.89 -5.93 -0.78
N ARG A 114 -15.97 -5.88 -1.77
CA ARG A 114 -16.08 -4.96 -2.91
C ARG A 114 -17.15 -5.40 -3.92
N HIS A 115 -17.50 -6.68 -3.97
CA HIS A 115 -18.60 -7.21 -4.82
C HIS A 115 -20.01 -7.08 -4.20
N ARG A 116 -20.13 -6.66 -2.93
CA ARG A 116 -21.43 -6.57 -2.24
C ARG A 116 -22.05 -5.18 -2.26
N LYS A 117 -21.31 -4.14 -2.68
CA LYS A 117 -21.78 -2.74 -2.71
C LYS A 117 -22.38 -2.28 -4.05
N THR A 118 -22.43 -3.12 -5.10
CA THR A 118 -23.06 -2.79 -6.39
C THR A 118 -24.49 -3.31 -6.56
N ARG A 119 -25.17 -3.69 -5.48
CA ARG A 119 -26.63 -3.85 -5.48
C ARG A 119 -27.21 -3.22 -4.23
N PHE A 120 -27.56 -1.94 -4.30
CA PHE A 120 -28.75 -1.42 -3.62
C PHE A 120 -29.29 -0.21 -4.38
N SER A 121 -30.54 -0.41 -4.84
CA SER A 121 -31.52 0.51 -5.44
C SER A 121 -31.22 1.11 -6.82
#